data_AF-A0A1Q9AI45-F1
#
_entry.id   AF-A0A1Q9AI45-F1
#
_cell.length_a   1.000
_cell.length_b   1.000
_cell.length_c   1.000
_cell.angle_alpha   90.00
_cell.angle_beta   90.00
_cell.angle_gamma   90.00
#
_symmetry.space_group_name_H-M   'P 1'
#
loop_
_entity.id
_entity.type
_entity.pdbx_description
1 polymer ?
#
loop_
_entity_poly.entity_id
_entity_poly.type
_entity_poly.pdbx_seq_one_letter_code
_entity_poly.pdbx_strand_id
1 'polypeptide(L)'
;MFLSRKPNYDKIFSSTSSIFDHLYSDRSKTASILADKDFLDAWLESAHVGQITGVIRGEAVKGDLPSIKQMIWVTDLYFQNADSFSSNPDERKKMKTHFLQERVLFAEKAVSLGLRDRSYQAMVASVNLYRLISSPSSKPTDVDIRTALNGIITNANTYLSLKDDDEGMNEDARNVLEEFGKYVDIINAFNRYS
;
A
#
# COMPACT_ATOMS: atom_id res chain seq x y z
N MET A 1 -37.00 16.77 3.68
CA MET A 1 -36.23 15.66 4.27
C MET A 1 -36.13 14.58 3.21
N PHE A 2 -35.07 14.60 2.38
CA PHE A 2 -34.89 13.58 1.34
C PHE A 2 -34.20 12.38 1.99
N LEU A 3 -34.96 11.33 2.27
CA LEU A 3 -34.39 10.02 2.64
C LEU A 3 -33.69 9.48 1.40
N SER A 4 -32.38 9.66 1.30
CA SER A 4 -31.58 9.02 0.26
C SER A 4 -31.71 7.51 0.43
N ARG A 5 -32.29 6.84 -0.57
CA ARG A 5 -32.39 5.38 -0.62
C ARG A 5 -30.98 4.79 -0.49
N LYS A 6 -30.77 3.87 0.47
CA LYS A 6 -29.48 3.19 0.62
C LYS A 6 -29.05 2.54 -0.72
N PRO A 7 -27.77 2.65 -1.12
CA PRO A 7 -27.27 1.99 -2.32
C PRO A 7 -27.52 0.48 -2.28
N ASN A 8 -27.86 -0.11 -3.42
CA ASN A 8 -27.95 -1.57 -3.55
C ASN A 8 -26.59 -2.09 -4.03
N TYR A 9 -25.74 -2.46 -3.07
CA TYR A 9 -24.37 -2.90 -3.35
C TYR A 9 -24.30 -4.23 -4.11
N ASP A 10 -25.23 -5.16 -3.91
CA ASP A 10 -25.30 -6.40 -4.72
C ASP A 10 -25.43 -6.09 -6.21
N LYS A 11 -26.31 -5.14 -6.54
CA LYS A 11 -26.47 -4.69 -7.93
C LYS A 11 -25.25 -3.91 -8.42
N ILE A 12 -24.70 -3.02 -7.59
CA ILE A 12 -23.52 -2.22 -7.97
C ILE A 12 -22.31 -3.13 -8.23
N PHE A 13 -22.08 -4.15 -7.40
CA PHE A 13 -20.92 -5.04 -7.47
C PHE A 13 -21.05 -6.15 -8.52
N SER A 14 -22.21 -6.28 -9.16
CA SER A 14 -22.48 -7.30 -10.18
C SER A 14 -21.60 -7.22 -11.43
N SER A 15 -20.98 -6.07 -11.72
CA SER A 15 -20.07 -5.92 -12.87
C SER A 15 -19.04 -4.82 -12.67
N THR A 16 -17.90 -4.94 -13.35
CA THR A 16 -16.85 -3.91 -13.39
C THR A 16 -17.37 -2.55 -13.83
N SER A 17 -18.28 -2.49 -14.82
CA SER A 17 -18.87 -1.23 -15.30
C SER A 17 -19.72 -0.59 -14.22
N SER A 18 -20.60 -1.36 -13.57
CA SER A 18 -21.47 -0.86 -12.50
C SER A 18 -20.66 -0.34 -11.30
N ILE A 19 -19.57 -1.03 -10.93
CA ILE A 19 -18.65 -0.59 -9.89
C ILE A 19 -17.99 0.74 -10.29
N PHE A 20 -17.47 0.81 -11.51
CA PHE A 20 -16.81 2.01 -12.02
C PHE A 20 -17.77 3.20 -12.05
N ASP A 21 -18.99 3.01 -12.57
CA ASP A 21 -20.00 4.06 -12.66
C ASP A 21 -20.39 4.56 -11.26
N HIS A 22 -20.56 3.65 -10.29
CA HIS A 22 -20.88 4.06 -8.92
C HIS A 22 -19.75 4.88 -8.28
N LEU A 23 -18.49 4.47 -8.45
CA LEU A 23 -17.35 5.08 -7.79
C LEU A 23 -16.84 6.36 -8.48
N TYR A 24 -16.93 6.43 -9.80
CA TYR A 24 -16.13 7.37 -10.60
C TYR A 24 -16.91 8.18 -11.65
N SER A 25 -18.23 7.93 -11.84
CA SER A 25 -19.05 8.77 -12.75
C SER A 25 -19.13 10.22 -12.29
N ASP A 26 -19.09 10.45 -10.98
CA ASP A 26 -18.96 11.77 -10.36
C ASP A 26 -17.71 11.79 -9.46
N ARG A 27 -16.60 12.26 -10.03
CA ARG A 27 -15.29 12.32 -9.35
C ARG A 27 -15.30 13.19 -8.09
N SER A 28 -16.25 14.12 -7.97
CA SER A 28 -16.39 14.93 -6.75
C SER A 28 -16.87 14.11 -5.54
N LYS A 29 -17.51 12.96 -5.79
CA LYS A 29 -18.04 12.06 -4.74
C LYS A 29 -17.15 10.87 -4.44
N THR A 30 -16.19 10.53 -5.31
CA THR A 30 -15.33 9.34 -5.15
C THR A 30 -14.71 9.25 -3.76
N ALA A 31 -14.15 10.35 -3.24
CA ALA A 31 -13.57 10.38 -1.90
C ALA A 31 -14.58 10.05 -0.79
N SER A 32 -15.80 10.60 -0.88
CA SER A 32 -16.84 10.33 0.11
C SER A 32 -17.37 8.90 0.05
N ILE A 33 -17.46 8.31 -1.16
CA ILE A 33 -17.91 6.93 -1.32
C ILE A 33 -16.86 5.95 -0.80
N LEU A 34 -15.58 6.15 -1.13
CA LEU A 34 -14.51 5.27 -0.68
C LEU A 34 -14.26 5.36 0.83
N ALA A 35 -14.60 6.48 1.47
CA ALA A 35 -14.53 6.64 2.93
C ALA A 35 -15.83 6.23 3.66
N ASP A 36 -16.89 5.88 2.92
CA ASP A 36 -18.18 5.54 3.51
C ASP A 36 -18.16 4.15 4.15
N LYS A 37 -18.62 4.07 5.39
CA LYS A 37 -18.60 2.81 6.15
C LYS A 37 -19.48 1.73 5.51
N ASP A 38 -20.68 2.07 5.07
CA ASP A 38 -21.59 1.10 4.46
C ASP A 38 -20.99 0.54 3.15
N PHE A 39 -20.30 1.38 2.37
CA PHE A 39 -19.53 0.92 1.20
C PHE A 39 -18.38 -0.01 1.58
N LEU A 40 -17.58 0.33 2.59
CA LEU A 40 -16.43 -0.47 3.02
C LEU A 40 -16.86 -1.84 3.53
N ASP A 41 -17.88 -1.89 4.39
CA ASP A 41 -18.43 -3.14 4.92
C ASP A 41 -18.96 -4.01 3.75
N ALA A 42 -19.75 -3.41 2.83
CA ALA A 42 -20.27 -4.13 1.67
C ALA A 42 -19.16 -4.63 0.73
N TRP A 43 -18.10 -3.85 0.51
CA TRP A 43 -16.97 -4.26 -0.33
C TRP A 43 -16.22 -5.46 0.27
N LEU A 44 -15.85 -5.37 1.55
CA LEU A 44 -15.06 -6.41 2.21
C LEU A 44 -15.82 -7.73 2.39
N GLU A 45 -17.14 -7.67 2.54
CA GLU A 45 -18.01 -8.86 2.66
C GLU A 45 -18.45 -9.42 1.30
N SER A 46 -18.18 -8.72 0.20
CA SER A 46 -18.66 -9.11 -1.13
C SER A 46 -17.96 -10.35 -1.69
N ALA A 47 -18.73 -11.25 -2.30
CA ALA A 47 -18.19 -12.29 -3.18
C ALA A 47 -17.41 -11.73 -4.39
N HIS A 48 -17.58 -10.45 -4.71
CA HIS A 48 -16.89 -9.74 -5.78
C HIS A 48 -15.73 -8.86 -5.29
N VAL A 49 -15.24 -9.06 -4.06
CA VAL A 49 -14.17 -8.26 -3.45
C VAL A 49 -12.97 -8.04 -4.40
N GLY A 50 -12.52 -9.09 -5.09
CA GLY A 50 -11.40 -8.99 -6.05
C GLY A 50 -11.71 -8.10 -7.26
N GLN A 51 -12.94 -8.11 -7.77
CA GLN A 51 -13.37 -7.24 -8.87
C GLN A 51 -13.43 -5.77 -8.44
N ILE A 52 -13.98 -5.51 -7.25
CA ILE A 52 -14.08 -4.15 -6.69
C ILE A 52 -12.68 -3.59 -6.42
N THR A 53 -11.82 -4.37 -5.76
CA THR A 53 -10.41 -4.01 -5.53
C THR A 53 -9.69 -3.77 -6.85
N GLY A 54 -9.93 -4.59 -7.88
CA GLY A 54 -9.35 -4.39 -9.22
C GLY A 54 -9.72 -3.06 -9.87
N VAL A 55 -10.97 -2.64 -9.74
CA VAL A 55 -11.44 -1.33 -10.25
C VAL A 55 -10.77 -0.18 -9.50
N ILE A 56 -10.73 -0.22 -8.17
CA ILE A 56 -10.10 0.81 -7.34
C ILE A 56 -8.59 0.87 -7.62
N ARG A 57 -7.93 -0.28 -7.68
CA ARG A 57 -6.51 -0.40 -8.03
C ARG A 57 -6.21 0.21 -9.40
N GLY A 58 -7.07 -0.04 -10.40
CA GLY A 58 -6.91 0.51 -11.75
C GLY A 58 -6.87 2.04 -11.78
N GLU A 59 -7.72 2.69 -10.98
CA GLU A 59 -7.72 4.15 -10.86
C GLU A 59 -6.57 4.69 -10.00
N ALA A 60 -6.17 3.97 -8.95
CA ALA A 60 -5.00 4.33 -8.15
C ALA A 60 -3.71 4.33 -9.01
N VAL A 61 -3.54 3.32 -9.87
CA VAL A 61 -2.43 3.24 -10.84
C VAL A 61 -2.47 4.37 -11.88
N LYS A 62 -3.61 5.03 -12.10
CA LYS A 62 -3.71 6.24 -12.96
C LYS A 62 -3.46 7.55 -12.21
N GLY A 63 -3.50 7.53 -10.88
CA GLY A 63 -3.19 8.71 -10.05
C GLY A 63 -4.40 9.28 -9.32
N ASP A 64 -5.53 8.57 -9.30
CA ASP A 64 -6.69 8.98 -8.51
C ASP A 64 -6.34 8.93 -7.02
N LEU A 65 -6.26 10.10 -6.38
CA LEU A 65 -5.76 10.23 -5.01
C LEU A 65 -6.67 9.54 -3.97
N PRO A 66 -8.01 9.65 -4.06
CA PRO A 66 -8.91 8.81 -3.26
C PRO A 66 -8.62 7.31 -3.40
N SER A 67 -8.50 6.79 -4.63
CA SER A 67 -8.19 5.39 -4.86
C SER A 67 -6.83 4.99 -4.30
N ILE A 68 -5.80 5.84 -4.44
CA ILE A 68 -4.46 5.60 -3.87
C ILE A 68 -4.54 5.43 -2.35
N LYS A 69 -5.20 6.36 -1.65
CA LYS A 69 -5.38 6.27 -0.19
C LYS A 69 -6.10 4.98 0.20
N GLN A 70 -7.12 4.62 -0.56
CA GLN A 70 -7.87 3.40 -0.32
C GLN A 70 -7.02 2.14 -0.52
N MET A 71 -6.18 2.14 -1.56
CA MET A 71 -5.28 1.01 -1.82
C MET A 71 -4.18 0.88 -0.77
N ILE A 72 -3.65 1.99 -0.23
CA ILE A 72 -2.71 1.94 0.92
C ILE A 72 -3.39 1.28 2.13
N TRP A 73 -4.62 1.65 2.43
CA TRP A 73 -5.37 1.07 3.54
C TRP A 73 -5.69 -0.41 3.33
N VAL A 74 -6.26 -0.79 2.18
CA VAL A 74 -6.71 -2.17 1.96
C VAL A 74 -5.54 -3.15 1.86
N THR A 75 -4.40 -2.71 1.33
CA THR A 75 -3.18 -3.55 1.26
C THR A 75 -2.57 -3.76 2.64
N ASP A 76 -2.62 -2.76 3.53
CA ASP A 76 -2.23 -2.95 4.94
C ASP A 76 -3.19 -3.93 5.65
N LEU A 77 -4.49 -3.77 5.45
CA LEU A 77 -5.50 -4.69 6.00
C LEU A 77 -5.27 -6.13 5.52
N TYR A 78 -5.04 -6.34 4.23
CA TYR A 78 -4.77 -7.67 3.67
C TYR A 78 -3.44 -8.24 4.14
N PHE A 79 -2.41 -7.42 4.31
CA PHE A 79 -1.13 -7.85 4.88
C PHE A 79 -1.31 -8.37 6.32
N GLN A 80 -2.03 -7.63 7.17
CA GLN A 80 -2.31 -8.01 8.56
C GLN A 80 -3.14 -9.30 8.65
N ASN A 81 -4.05 -9.52 7.70
CA ASN A 81 -4.93 -10.68 7.66
C ASN A 81 -4.41 -11.83 6.79
N ALA A 82 -3.23 -11.72 6.17
CA ALA A 82 -2.75 -12.73 5.24
C ALA A 82 -2.62 -14.13 5.87
N ASP A 83 -2.47 -14.22 7.19
CA ASP A 83 -2.42 -15.50 7.91
C ASP A 83 -3.77 -16.23 7.98
N SER A 84 -4.89 -15.54 7.80
CA SER A 84 -6.23 -16.14 7.76
C SER A 84 -6.65 -16.59 6.36
N PHE A 85 -5.97 -16.12 5.30
CA PHE A 85 -6.33 -16.42 3.91
C PHE A 85 -5.82 -17.76 3.39
N SER A 86 -4.76 -18.32 3.98
CA SER A 86 -4.24 -19.64 3.58
C SER A 86 -3.58 -20.37 4.75
N SER A 87 -3.78 -21.69 4.79
CA SER A 87 -3.05 -22.58 5.70
C SER A 87 -1.63 -22.88 5.24
N ASN A 88 -1.32 -22.66 3.95
CA ASN A 88 -0.01 -22.91 3.35
C ASN A 88 0.97 -21.75 3.62
N PRO A 89 2.09 -21.98 4.36
CA PRO A 89 3.07 -20.93 4.67
C PRO A 89 3.65 -20.22 3.45
N ASP A 90 3.86 -20.92 2.33
CA ASP A 90 4.45 -20.34 1.12
C ASP A 90 3.45 -19.43 0.41
N GLU A 91 2.17 -19.80 0.37
CA GLU A 91 1.11 -18.95 -0.15
C GLU A 91 0.93 -17.71 0.72
N ARG A 92 0.92 -17.86 2.05
CA ARG A 92 0.88 -16.72 2.99
C ARG A 92 2.03 -15.76 2.74
N LYS A 93 3.25 -16.28 2.57
CA LYS A 93 4.42 -15.47 2.28
C LYS A 93 4.28 -14.73 0.94
N LYS A 94 3.84 -15.42 -0.13
CA LYS A 94 3.58 -14.79 -1.42
C LYS A 94 2.54 -13.66 -1.33
N MET A 95 1.45 -13.89 -0.60
CA MET A 95 0.41 -12.88 -0.38
C MET A 95 0.96 -11.68 0.40
N LYS A 96 1.66 -11.92 1.53
CA LYS A 96 2.30 -10.86 2.32
C LYS A 96 3.28 -10.03 1.48
N THR A 97 4.13 -10.69 0.69
CA THR A 97 5.04 -10.01 -0.25
C THR A 97 4.26 -9.13 -1.22
N HIS A 98 3.22 -9.67 -1.86
CA HIS A 98 2.41 -8.93 -2.83
C HIS A 98 1.74 -7.69 -2.20
N PHE A 99 1.11 -7.84 -1.04
CA PHE A 99 0.45 -6.72 -0.37
C PHE A 99 1.43 -5.63 0.08
N LEU A 100 2.62 -6.02 0.55
CA LEU A 100 3.68 -5.05 0.89
C LEU A 100 4.20 -4.32 -0.36
N GLN A 101 4.40 -5.01 -1.48
CA GLN A 101 4.81 -4.40 -2.74
C GLN A 101 3.77 -3.38 -3.25
N GLU A 102 2.49 -3.73 -3.22
CA GLU A 102 1.40 -2.82 -3.58
C GLU A 102 1.33 -1.62 -2.63
N ARG A 103 1.51 -1.83 -1.32
CA ARG A 103 1.54 -0.74 -0.34
C ARG A 103 2.69 0.23 -0.60
N VAL A 104 3.90 -0.27 -0.88
CA VAL A 104 5.04 0.57 -1.29
C VAL A 104 4.68 1.37 -2.55
N LEU A 105 4.19 0.70 -3.59
CA LEU A 105 3.81 1.33 -4.86
C LEU A 105 2.83 2.49 -4.65
N PHE A 106 1.74 2.28 -3.90
CA PHE A 106 0.72 3.31 -3.72
C PHE A 106 1.17 4.41 -2.75
N ALA A 107 1.94 4.08 -1.71
CA ALA A 107 2.49 5.09 -0.80
C ALA A 107 3.50 5.99 -1.52
N GLU A 108 4.43 5.45 -2.29
CA GLU A 108 5.38 6.23 -3.11
C GLU A 108 4.66 7.07 -4.16
N LYS A 109 3.58 6.55 -4.74
CA LYS A 109 2.75 7.33 -5.64
C LYS A 109 2.01 8.48 -4.95
N ALA A 110 1.55 8.28 -3.72
CA ALA A 110 0.97 9.36 -2.93
C ALA A 110 2.03 10.45 -2.62
N VAL A 111 3.25 10.04 -2.28
CA VAL A 111 4.39 10.95 -2.06
C VAL A 111 4.69 11.78 -3.31
N SER A 112 4.73 11.16 -4.49
CA SER A 112 4.99 11.86 -5.75
C SER A 112 3.87 12.85 -6.14
N LEU A 113 2.66 12.66 -5.61
CA LEU A 113 1.53 13.58 -5.74
C LEU A 113 1.44 14.63 -4.61
N GLY A 114 2.46 14.71 -3.74
CA GLY A 114 2.57 15.73 -2.69
C GLY A 114 2.09 15.31 -1.31
N LEU A 115 1.55 14.10 -1.13
CA LEU A 115 1.23 13.54 0.19
C LEU A 115 2.50 12.92 0.81
N ARG A 116 3.45 13.78 1.14
CA ARG A 116 4.77 13.34 1.58
C ARG A 116 4.74 12.61 2.92
N ASP A 117 3.73 12.84 3.77
CA ASP A 117 3.47 12.08 5.01
C ASP A 117 3.38 10.56 4.76
N ARG A 118 2.97 10.16 3.56
CA ARG A 118 2.87 8.76 3.15
C ARG A 118 4.21 8.06 2.99
N SER A 119 5.33 8.80 3.00
CA SER A 119 6.65 8.18 2.98
C SER A 119 6.89 7.34 4.24
N TYR A 120 6.32 7.67 5.40
CA TYR A 120 6.41 6.80 6.57
C TYR A 120 5.80 5.42 6.31
N GLN A 121 4.62 5.39 5.67
CA GLN A 121 3.92 4.14 5.34
C GLN A 121 4.70 3.32 4.30
N ALA A 122 5.32 4.00 3.31
CA ALA A 122 6.20 3.35 2.35
C ALA A 122 7.43 2.74 3.03
N MET A 123 8.09 3.49 3.92
CA MET A 123 9.24 3.03 4.70
C MET A 123 8.93 1.76 5.50
N VAL A 124 7.86 1.77 6.30
CA VAL A 124 7.45 0.61 7.10
C VAL A 124 7.16 -0.60 6.22
N ALA A 125 6.48 -0.39 5.09
CA ALA A 125 6.20 -1.46 4.13
C ALA A 125 7.50 -2.02 3.52
N SER A 126 8.46 -1.18 3.17
CA SER A 126 9.77 -1.59 2.64
C SER A 126 10.60 -2.35 3.68
N VAL A 127 10.58 -1.95 4.96
CA VAL A 127 11.25 -2.68 6.06
C VAL A 127 10.65 -4.08 6.20
N ASN A 128 9.32 -4.19 6.25
CA ASN A 128 8.64 -5.48 6.34
C ASN A 128 8.90 -6.34 5.10
N LEU A 129 8.95 -5.73 3.92
CA LEU A 129 9.26 -6.43 2.68
C LEU A 129 10.68 -7.00 2.73
N TYR A 130 11.68 -6.19 3.13
CA TYR A 130 13.06 -6.64 3.30
C TYR A 130 13.16 -7.81 4.27
N ARG A 131 12.54 -7.71 5.46
CA ARG A 131 12.55 -8.79 6.46
C ARG A 131 11.95 -10.09 5.93
N LEU A 132 10.88 -9.99 5.13
CA LEU A 132 10.21 -11.14 4.53
C LEU A 132 11.07 -11.81 3.44
N ILE A 133 11.66 -11.01 2.54
CA ILE A 133 12.46 -11.53 1.42
C ILE A 133 13.86 -11.97 1.84
N SER A 134 14.42 -11.42 2.92
CA SER A 134 15.75 -11.79 3.45
C SER A 134 15.71 -12.96 4.43
N SER A 135 14.53 -13.55 4.68
CA SER A 135 14.42 -14.74 5.55
C SER A 135 15.19 -15.95 4.98
N PRO A 136 15.74 -16.85 5.82
CA PRO A 136 16.54 -18.00 5.35
C PRO A 136 15.83 -18.95 4.38
N SER A 137 14.50 -18.96 4.39
CA SER A 137 13.68 -19.76 3.47
C SER A 137 13.38 -19.07 2.14
N SER A 138 13.80 -17.81 1.96
CA SER A 138 13.69 -17.08 0.71
C SER A 138 14.91 -17.30 -0.17
N LYS A 139 14.69 -17.28 -1.50
CA LYS A 139 15.75 -17.09 -2.49
C LYS A 139 15.50 -15.74 -3.19
N PRO A 140 15.68 -14.60 -2.49
CA PRO A 140 15.42 -13.31 -3.10
C PRO A 140 16.42 -13.05 -4.23
N THR A 141 16.02 -12.27 -5.22
CA THR A 141 16.99 -11.73 -6.18
C THR A 141 17.71 -10.53 -5.58
N ASP A 142 18.91 -10.24 -6.05
CA ASP A 142 19.63 -9.01 -5.68
C ASP A 142 18.82 -7.76 -6.03
N VAL A 143 17.94 -7.84 -7.04
CA VAL A 143 17.05 -6.74 -7.43
C VAL A 143 15.99 -6.51 -6.35
N ASP A 144 15.40 -7.58 -5.80
CA ASP A 144 14.39 -7.47 -4.74
C ASP A 144 14.98 -6.84 -3.46
N ILE A 145 16.14 -7.32 -3.04
CA ILE A 145 16.84 -6.79 -1.85
C ILE A 145 17.18 -5.31 -2.04
N ARG A 146 17.75 -4.94 -3.19
CA ARG A 146 18.12 -3.55 -3.50
C ARG A 146 16.89 -2.64 -3.54
N THR A 147 15.81 -3.09 -4.15
CA THR A 147 14.57 -2.32 -4.26
C THR A 147 13.99 -2.05 -2.87
N ALA A 148 13.93 -3.07 -2.00
CA ALA A 148 13.45 -2.90 -0.64
C ALA A 148 14.35 -1.93 0.16
N LEU A 149 15.67 -2.12 0.14
CA LEU A 149 16.61 -1.25 0.87
C LEU A 149 16.58 0.21 0.38
N ASN A 150 16.54 0.43 -0.93
CA ASN A 150 16.40 1.79 -1.49
C ASN A 150 15.07 2.44 -1.07
N GLY A 151 13.98 1.66 -1.06
CA GLY A 151 12.69 2.11 -0.56
C GLY A 151 12.75 2.54 0.91
N ILE A 152 13.41 1.74 1.76
CA ILE A 152 13.61 2.07 3.19
C ILE A 152 14.29 3.43 3.34
N ILE A 153 15.47 3.61 2.73
CA ILE A 153 16.30 4.81 2.92
C ILE A 153 15.66 6.05 2.31
N THR A 154 15.12 5.94 1.09
CA THR A 154 14.51 7.08 0.39
C THR A 154 13.31 7.60 1.16
N ASN A 155 12.45 6.69 1.64
CA ASN A 155 11.22 7.07 2.31
C ASN A 155 11.46 7.53 3.76
N ALA A 156 12.44 6.97 4.48
CA ALA A 156 12.85 7.46 5.79
C ALA A 156 13.40 8.90 5.73
N ASN A 157 14.32 9.17 4.79
CA ASN A 157 14.85 10.53 4.58
C ASN A 157 13.75 11.51 4.14
N THR A 158 12.85 11.06 3.27
CA THR A 158 11.70 11.88 2.84
C THR A 158 10.84 12.25 4.04
N TYR A 159 10.54 11.30 4.93
CA TYR A 159 9.72 11.54 6.11
C TYR A 159 10.39 12.54 7.07
N LEU A 160 11.66 12.30 7.42
CA LEU A 160 12.41 13.18 8.33
C LEU A 160 12.56 14.62 7.80
N SER A 161 12.55 14.80 6.47
CA SER A 161 12.61 16.14 5.86
C SER A 161 11.33 16.97 6.04
N LEU A 162 10.21 16.35 6.45
CA LEU A 162 8.94 17.03 6.68
C LEU A 162 8.93 17.84 7.98
N LYS A 163 9.86 17.55 8.89
CA LYS A 163 9.88 18.12 10.26
C LYS A 163 8.51 17.95 10.94
N ASP A 164 7.98 16.73 10.85
CA ASP A 164 6.77 16.31 11.56
C ASP A 164 7.04 16.38 13.08
N ASP A 165 6.02 16.71 13.87
CA ASP A 165 6.12 16.83 15.33
C ASP A 165 5.92 15.47 16.04
N ASP A 166 5.65 14.39 15.29
CA ASP A 166 5.58 13.03 15.82
C ASP A 166 6.99 12.50 16.16
N GLU A 167 7.42 12.70 17.40
CA GLU A 167 8.73 12.26 17.89
C GLU A 167 8.92 10.74 17.75
N GLY A 168 7.86 9.94 17.92
CA GLY A 168 7.93 8.48 17.82
C GLY A 168 8.21 8.03 16.40
N MET A 169 7.46 8.55 15.42
CA MET A 169 7.71 8.23 14.00
C MET A 169 9.07 8.76 13.52
N ASN A 170 9.51 9.90 14.03
CA ASN A 170 10.84 10.45 13.74
C ASN A 170 11.96 9.55 14.31
N GLU A 171 11.81 9.05 15.53
CA GLU A 171 12.74 8.10 16.14
C GLU A 171 12.79 6.80 15.34
N ASP A 172 11.64 6.23 14.99
CA ASP A 172 11.53 5.04 14.16
C ASP A 172 12.26 5.21 12.82
N ALA A 173 12.06 6.35 12.13
CA ALA A 173 12.75 6.63 10.88
C ALA A 173 14.27 6.75 11.03
N ARG A 174 14.77 7.33 12.13
CA ARG A 174 16.21 7.40 12.42
C ARG A 174 16.79 6.02 12.73
N ASN A 175 16.10 5.22 13.54
CA ASN A 175 16.51 3.86 13.90
C ASN A 175 16.60 2.97 12.65
N VAL A 176 15.63 3.10 11.75
CA VAL A 176 15.64 2.43 10.44
C VAL A 176 16.86 2.86 9.61
N LEU A 177 17.19 4.14 9.56
CA LEU A 177 18.40 4.60 8.85
C LEU A 177 19.69 4.09 9.50
N GLU A 178 19.75 3.95 10.83
CA GLU A 178 20.90 3.39 11.53
C GLU A 178 21.06 1.89 11.23
N GLU A 179 19.95 1.13 11.25
CA GLU A 179 19.93 -0.32 10.96
C GLU A 179 20.30 -0.60 9.50
N PHE A 180 19.70 0.13 8.56
CA PHE A 180 19.78 -0.21 7.14
C PHE A 180 20.76 0.66 6.32
N GLY A 181 21.15 1.84 6.81
CA GLY A 181 21.93 2.83 6.05
C GLY A 181 23.28 2.29 5.56
N LYS A 182 23.97 1.52 6.39
CA LYS A 182 25.27 0.91 6.04
C LYS A 182 25.18 -0.06 4.87
N TYR A 183 24.05 -0.76 4.70
CA TYR A 183 23.86 -1.68 3.57
C TYR A 183 23.72 -0.94 2.25
N VAL A 184 23.07 0.24 2.25
CA VAL A 184 22.93 1.06 1.04
C VAL A 184 24.25 1.70 0.63
N ASP A 185 25.08 2.14 1.58
CA ASP A 185 26.43 2.63 1.27
C ASP A 185 27.27 1.54 0.58
N ILE A 186 27.17 0.29 1.06
CA ILE A 186 27.85 -0.86 0.46
C ILE A 186 27.28 -1.17 -0.94
N ILE A 187 25.95 -1.25 -1.08
CA ILE A 187 25.28 -1.53 -2.36
C ILE A 187 25.60 -0.47 -3.42
N ASN A 188 25.58 0.81 -3.04
CA ASN A 188 25.88 1.92 -3.94
C ASN A 188 27.37 2.00 -4.27
N ALA A 189 28.26 1.60 -3.36
CA ALA A 189 29.68 1.48 -3.65
C ALA A 189 29.96 0.40 -4.69
N PHE A 190 29.33 -0.77 -4.62
CA PHE A 190 29.49 -1.83 -5.64
C PHE A 190 29.03 -1.40 -7.03
N ASN A 191 27.98 -0.60 -7.14
CA ASN A 191 27.47 -0.09 -8.43
C ASN A 191 28.39 0.93 -9.11
N ARG A 192 29.34 1.56 -8.40
CA ARG A 192 30.31 2.48 -9.01
C ARG A 192 31.46 1.77 -9.73
N TYR A 193 31.56 0.45 -9.55
CA TYR A 193 32.65 -0.38 -10.09
C TYR A 193 32.15 -1.55 -10.95
N SER A 194 30.86 -1.55 -11.32
CA SER A 194 30.25 -2.47 -12.28
C SER A 194 29.94 -1.74 -13.59
#